data_AF-A0A7M3NK12-F1
#
_entry.id   AF-A0A7M3NK12-F1
#
_cell.length_a   1.000
_cell.length_b   1.000
_cell.length_c   1.000
_cell.angle_alpha   90.00
_cell.angle_beta   90.00
_cell.angle_gamma   90.00
#
_symmetry.space_group_name_H-M   'P 1'
#
loop_
_entity.id
_entity.type
_entity.pdbx_description
1 polymer ?
#
loop_
_entity_poly.entity_id
_entity_poly.type
_entity_poly.pdbx_seq_one_letter_code
_entity_poly.pdbx_strand_id
1 'polypeptide(L)'
;MTAALNERREDVPEELTSSVDTLTAVLRAVEEPDTSPQDRQAVTDSAQDVDSTLKVISDDGTPGKVREQLTALVKQVTATLKAGQETDVRPEDRSRVFLVVKRTTPALKMVGDPETPPKLRGQAKTLINNVNKGAEQNQGSGEEGLATLWTSSGAEPLADPDIPKGLREDVGEESTRVSKHIRQASDPESSPQERDEARQEMREGTARMRDAQEEAAAARDRPDASLGKAAEVCTNAIFAAVQERKLSKGLKDVTPQSWDSAGVKDFWKASDEGNDLLDVRAQLQNDEHTHAPFEVARLITNLAEVVPQKDLTVTLAGKPAAHCKQTAVYLDRQGITAGDWLTTQDW
;
A
#
# COMPACT_ATOMS: atom_id res chain seq x y z
N MET A 1 -18.35 -1.30 8.87
CA MET A 1 -17.65 0.00 8.96
C MET A 1 -18.60 1.18 8.83
N THR A 2 -19.46 1.21 7.80
CA THR A 2 -20.43 2.27 7.51
C THR A 2 -21.29 2.70 8.72
N ALA A 3 -21.75 1.77 9.55
CA ALA A 3 -22.49 2.09 10.78
C ALA A 3 -21.67 2.90 11.80
N ALA A 4 -20.41 2.51 12.04
CA ALA A 4 -19.54 3.18 12.99
C ALA A 4 -19.20 4.63 12.56
N LEU A 5 -19.06 4.88 11.25
CA LEU A 5 -18.87 6.25 10.73
C LEU A 5 -20.12 7.10 10.85
N ASN A 6 -21.30 6.53 10.62
CA ASN A 6 -22.57 7.24 10.80
C ASN A 6 -22.76 7.67 12.26
N GLU A 7 -22.44 6.80 13.22
CA GLU A 7 -22.43 7.15 14.65
C GLU A 7 -21.42 8.26 14.93
N ARG A 8 -20.20 8.16 14.36
CA ARG A 8 -19.14 9.17 14.55
C ARG A 8 -19.51 10.55 14.00
N ARG A 9 -20.41 10.63 13.02
CA ARG A 9 -20.81 11.86 12.36
C ARG A 9 -21.30 12.94 13.35
N GLU A 10 -21.91 12.53 14.45
CA GLU A 10 -22.45 13.43 15.47
C GLU A 10 -21.36 14.00 16.40
N ASP A 11 -20.23 13.30 16.53
CA ASP A 11 -19.18 13.61 17.50
C ASP A 11 -17.97 14.33 16.89
N VAL A 12 -17.90 14.45 15.56
CA VAL A 12 -16.78 15.11 14.87
C VAL A 12 -17.01 16.62 14.73
N PRO A 13 -15.93 17.43 14.64
CA PRO A 13 -16.05 18.84 14.28
C PRO A 13 -16.87 19.03 12.99
N GLU A 14 -17.71 20.08 12.94
CA GLU A 14 -18.64 20.36 11.83
C GLU A 14 -17.94 20.30 10.46
N GLU A 15 -16.72 20.83 10.40
CA GLU A 15 -15.88 20.88 9.21
C GLU A 15 -15.44 19.50 8.65
N LEU A 16 -15.61 18.42 9.40
CA LEU A 16 -15.33 17.03 8.99
C LEU A 16 -16.58 16.24 8.64
N THR A 17 -17.79 16.75 8.90
CA THR A 17 -19.06 16.08 8.59
C THR A 17 -19.12 15.62 7.12
N SER A 18 -18.74 16.51 6.20
CA SER A 18 -18.71 16.18 4.76
C SER A 18 -17.66 15.11 4.41
N SER A 19 -16.56 15.05 5.17
CA SER A 19 -15.56 13.99 5.00
C SER A 19 -16.10 12.63 5.47
N VAL A 20 -16.80 12.60 6.61
CA VAL A 20 -17.47 11.38 7.10
C VAL A 20 -18.56 10.91 6.13
N ASP A 21 -19.38 11.83 5.62
CA ASP A 21 -20.42 11.53 4.63
C ASP A 21 -19.82 10.97 3.34
N THR A 22 -18.72 11.57 2.86
CA THR A 22 -18.00 11.10 1.67
C THR A 22 -17.39 9.72 1.89
N LEU A 23 -16.70 9.48 3.02
CA LEU A 23 -16.10 8.19 3.33
C LEU A 23 -17.16 7.08 3.45
N THR A 24 -18.31 7.40 4.03
CA THR A 24 -19.47 6.51 4.13
C THR A 24 -20.02 6.17 2.74
N ALA A 25 -20.10 7.15 1.83
CA ALA A 25 -20.51 6.90 0.45
C ALA A 25 -19.51 6.03 -0.32
N VAL A 26 -18.21 6.27 -0.17
CA VAL A 26 -17.16 5.43 -0.79
C VAL A 26 -17.24 3.99 -0.28
N LEU A 27 -17.45 3.78 1.02
CA LEU A 27 -17.63 2.44 1.59
C LEU A 27 -18.83 1.71 0.99
N ARG A 28 -19.96 2.39 0.80
CA ARG A 28 -21.14 1.81 0.14
C ARG A 28 -20.88 1.50 -1.34
N ALA A 29 -20.17 2.37 -2.05
CA ALA A 29 -19.85 2.17 -3.46
C ALA A 29 -18.96 0.92 -3.65
N VAL A 30 -17.98 0.69 -2.77
CA VAL A 30 -17.15 -0.52 -2.87
C VAL A 30 -17.88 -1.79 -2.48
N GLU A 31 -19.01 -1.74 -1.77
CA GLU A 31 -19.81 -2.94 -1.45
C GLU A 31 -20.45 -3.58 -2.70
N GLU A 32 -20.49 -2.87 -3.84
CA GLU A 32 -21.01 -3.39 -5.10
C GLU A 32 -20.26 -4.66 -5.56
N PRO A 33 -20.97 -5.69 -6.08
CA PRO A 33 -20.36 -6.97 -6.48
C PRO A 33 -19.22 -6.83 -7.50
N ASP A 34 -19.30 -5.82 -8.37
CA ASP A 34 -18.33 -5.57 -9.44
C ASP A 34 -17.05 -4.87 -8.92
N THR A 35 -16.99 -4.53 -7.63
CA THR A 35 -15.77 -4.02 -7.00
C THR A 35 -14.88 -5.16 -6.52
N SER A 36 -13.61 -5.16 -6.98
CA SER A 36 -12.63 -6.15 -6.57
C SER A 36 -12.51 -6.26 -5.04
N PRO A 37 -12.33 -7.46 -4.45
CA PRO A 37 -12.10 -7.62 -3.02
C PRO A 37 -10.91 -6.80 -2.49
N GLN A 38 -9.91 -6.52 -3.32
CA GLN A 38 -8.74 -5.72 -2.97
C GLN A 38 -9.09 -4.24 -2.80
N ASP A 39 -9.87 -3.67 -3.72
CA ASP A 39 -10.37 -2.30 -3.62
C ASP A 39 -11.25 -2.17 -2.36
N ARG A 40 -12.16 -3.12 -2.15
CA ARG A 40 -12.99 -3.22 -0.93
C ARG A 40 -12.17 -3.21 0.34
N GLN A 41 -11.17 -4.08 0.42
CA GLN A 41 -10.31 -4.18 1.60
C GLN A 41 -9.48 -2.91 1.78
N ALA A 42 -8.92 -2.33 0.72
CA ALA A 42 -8.10 -1.12 0.80
C ALA A 42 -8.91 0.08 1.32
N VAL A 43 -10.15 0.25 0.84
CA VAL A 43 -11.06 1.29 1.34
C VAL A 43 -11.47 1.01 2.79
N THR A 44 -11.77 -0.25 3.13
CA THR A 44 -12.18 -0.64 4.49
C THR A 44 -11.05 -0.39 5.51
N ASP A 45 -9.82 -0.81 5.21
CA ASP A 45 -8.65 -0.58 6.05
C ASP A 45 -8.40 0.92 6.23
N SER A 46 -8.41 1.68 5.12
CA SER A 46 -8.24 3.14 5.15
C SER A 46 -9.31 3.82 6.01
N ALA A 47 -10.56 3.35 5.94
CA ALA A 47 -11.65 3.91 6.73
C ALA A 47 -11.49 3.64 8.23
N GLN A 48 -10.91 2.50 8.63
CA GLN A 48 -10.60 2.19 10.03
C GLN A 48 -9.49 3.09 10.59
N ASP A 49 -8.47 3.39 9.79
CA ASP A 49 -7.39 4.31 10.17
C ASP A 49 -7.91 5.76 10.28
N VAL A 50 -8.76 6.19 9.35
CA VAL A 50 -9.43 7.49 9.41
C VAL A 50 -10.36 7.56 10.63
N ASP A 51 -11.15 6.53 10.89
CA ASP A 51 -12.04 6.45 12.07
C ASP A 51 -11.27 6.61 13.39
N SER A 52 -10.10 5.97 13.49
CA SER A 52 -9.20 6.10 14.63
C SER A 52 -8.64 7.52 14.76
N THR A 53 -8.31 8.15 13.64
CA THR A 53 -7.83 9.55 13.60
C THR A 53 -8.94 10.54 13.99
N LEU A 54 -10.18 10.29 13.58
CA LEU A 54 -11.34 11.12 13.98
C LEU A 54 -11.55 11.11 15.50
N LYS A 55 -11.29 9.99 16.19
CA LYS A 55 -11.31 9.94 17.67
C LYS A 55 -10.29 10.89 18.27
N VAL A 56 -9.06 10.89 17.74
CA VAL A 56 -7.98 11.79 18.20
C VAL A 56 -8.35 13.25 17.98
N ILE A 57 -8.93 13.59 16.82
CA ILE A 57 -9.37 14.96 16.53
C ILE A 57 -10.44 15.43 17.52
N SER A 58 -11.37 14.55 17.86
CA SER A 58 -12.54 14.86 18.71
C SER A 58 -12.22 14.83 20.21
N ASP A 59 -11.03 14.39 20.60
CA ASP A 59 -10.56 14.46 21.99
C ASP A 59 -10.22 15.91 22.38
N ASP A 60 -10.82 16.38 23.47
CA ASP A 60 -10.58 17.71 24.05
C ASP A 60 -9.12 17.92 24.48
N GLY A 61 -8.43 16.83 24.86
CA GLY A 61 -7.02 16.81 25.23
C GLY A 61 -6.07 16.97 24.05
N THR A 62 -6.55 16.85 22.81
CA THR A 62 -5.72 17.00 21.61
C THR A 62 -5.30 18.46 21.40
N PRO A 63 -3.99 18.76 21.32
CA PRO A 63 -3.53 20.14 21.09
C PRO A 63 -4.12 20.73 19.80
N GLY A 64 -4.60 21.97 19.85
CA GLY A 64 -5.32 22.60 18.72
C GLY A 64 -4.56 22.56 17.38
N LYS A 65 -3.23 22.73 17.41
CA LYS A 65 -2.38 22.63 16.21
C LYS A 65 -2.33 21.21 15.63
N VAL A 66 -2.36 20.18 16.48
CA VAL A 66 -2.41 18.77 16.05
C VAL A 66 -3.78 18.47 15.46
N ARG A 67 -4.85 18.94 16.11
CA ARG A 67 -6.23 18.83 15.63
C ARG A 67 -6.36 19.42 14.21
N GLU A 68 -5.94 20.66 14.00
CA GLU A 68 -5.98 21.33 12.69
C GLU A 68 -5.22 20.54 11.60
N GLN A 69 -4.03 20.02 11.94
CA GLN A 69 -3.22 19.23 11.01
C GLN A 69 -3.91 17.91 10.63
N LEU A 70 -4.44 17.18 11.61
CA LEU A 70 -5.15 15.93 11.35
C LEU A 70 -6.45 16.17 10.57
N THR A 71 -7.20 17.23 10.88
CA THR A 71 -8.39 17.63 10.09
C THR A 71 -8.04 17.82 8.62
N ALA A 72 -6.98 18.59 8.32
CA ALA A 72 -6.56 18.84 6.94
C ALA A 72 -6.17 17.53 6.22
N LEU A 73 -5.45 16.64 6.89
CA LEU A 73 -5.05 15.35 6.33
C LEU A 73 -6.25 14.42 6.10
N VAL A 74 -7.21 14.36 7.02
CA VAL A 74 -8.44 13.55 6.86
C VAL A 74 -9.26 14.04 5.67
N LYS A 75 -9.41 15.36 5.50
CA LYS A 75 -10.06 15.95 4.32
C LYS A 75 -9.37 15.52 3.03
N GLN A 76 -8.04 15.58 2.99
CA GLN A 76 -7.25 15.21 1.82
C GLN A 76 -7.35 13.71 1.48
N VAL A 77 -7.22 12.84 2.48
CA VAL A 77 -7.38 11.38 2.33
C VAL A 77 -8.77 11.06 1.79
N THR A 78 -9.80 11.69 2.34
CA THR A 78 -11.18 11.45 1.92
C THR A 78 -11.44 11.95 0.49
N ALA A 79 -10.91 13.11 0.12
CA ALA A 79 -10.98 13.62 -1.25
C ALA A 79 -10.30 12.68 -2.25
N THR A 80 -9.18 12.07 -1.85
CA THR A 80 -8.44 11.10 -2.68
C THR A 80 -9.23 9.82 -2.88
N LEU A 81 -9.85 9.28 -1.82
CA LEU A 81 -10.76 8.13 -1.93
C LEU A 81 -11.95 8.42 -2.84
N LYS A 82 -12.51 9.64 -2.77
CA LYS A 82 -13.58 10.09 -3.66
C LYS A 82 -13.12 10.14 -5.11
N ALA A 83 -11.94 10.69 -5.39
CA ALA A 83 -11.38 10.76 -6.74
C ALA A 83 -11.23 9.37 -7.37
N GLY A 84 -10.83 8.36 -6.58
CA GLY A 84 -10.79 6.97 -7.06
C GLY A 84 -12.15 6.37 -7.42
N GLN A 85 -13.26 6.93 -6.93
CA GLN A 85 -14.63 6.50 -7.23
C GLN A 85 -15.27 7.24 -8.41
N GLU A 86 -14.55 8.18 -9.05
CA GLU A 86 -15.09 8.90 -10.20
C GLU A 86 -15.27 7.93 -11.39
N THR A 87 -16.39 8.06 -12.10
CA THR A 87 -16.84 7.07 -13.09
C THR A 87 -15.94 6.92 -14.31
N ASP A 88 -15.10 7.93 -14.57
CA ASP A 88 -14.12 7.97 -15.65
C ASP A 88 -12.76 7.36 -15.28
N VAL A 89 -12.55 7.02 -14.01
CA VAL A 89 -11.31 6.37 -13.56
C VAL A 89 -11.35 4.89 -13.93
N ARG A 90 -10.34 4.45 -14.68
CA ARG A 90 -10.19 3.05 -15.08
C ARG A 90 -9.95 2.17 -13.85
N PRO A 91 -10.45 0.92 -13.81
CA PRO A 91 -10.29 0.03 -12.65
C PRO A 91 -8.84 -0.11 -12.16
N GLU A 92 -7.87 -0.22 -13.07
CA GLU A 92 -6.45 -0.32 -12.69
C GLU A 92 -5.91 0.94 -12.01
N ASP A 93 -6.34 2.12 -12.46
CA ASP A 93 -5.88 3.39 -11.90
C ASP A 93 -6.58 3.65 -10.56
N ARG A 94 -7.88 3.33 -10.46
CA ARG A 94 -8.65 3.31 -9.20
C ARG A 94 -7.98 2.45 -8.13
N SER A 95 -7.58 1.21 -8.46
CA SER A 95 -6.88 0.35 -7.51
C SER A 95 -5.56 0.96 -7.01
N ARG A 96 -4.84 1.71 -7.85
CA ARG A 96 -3.63 2.43 -7.41
C ARG A 96 -3.98 3.56 -6.44
N VAL A 97 -5.04 4.32 -6.70
CA VAL A 97 -5.51 5.39 -5.79
C VAL A 97 -5.85 4.80 -4.42
N PHE A 98 -6.65 3.73 -4.36
CA PHE A 98 -6.99 3.09 -3.08
C PHE A 98 -5.78 2.50 -2.36
N LEU A 99 -4.83 1.92 -3.12
CA LEU A 99 -3.60 1.40 -2.53
C LEU A 99 -2.69 2.52 -1.96
N VAL A 100 -2.63 3.67 -2.62
CA VAL A 100 -1.93 4.86 -2.11
C VAL A 100 -2.53 5.31 -0.77
N VAL A 101 -3.86 5.40 -0.69
CA VAL A 101 -4.56 5.78 0.54
C VAL A 101 -4.29 4.74 1.64
N LYS A 102 -4.42 3.45 1.32
CA LYS A 102 -4.14 2.33 2.25
C LYS A 102 -2.72 2.41 2.83
N ARG A 103 -1.73 2.79 2.03
CA ARG A 103 -0.33 2.88 2.48
C ARG A 103 -0.04 4.08 3.37
N THR A 104 -0.76 5.18 3.17
CA THR A 104 -0.46 6.45 3.83
C THR A 104 -1.29 6.70 5.08
N THR A 105 -2.52 6.18 5.14
CA THR A 105 -3.43 6.35 6.28
C THR A 105 -2.91 5.82 7.63
N PRO A 106 -2.17 4.70 7.70
CA PRO A 106 -1.58 4.26 8.97
C PRO A 106 -0.60 5.28 9.59
N ALA A 107 0.02 6.13 8.78
CA ALA A 107 0.97 7.14 9.24
C ALA A 107 0.27 8.37 9.87
N LEU A 108 -1.05 8.50 9.78
CA LEU A 108 -1.81 9.55 10.48
C LEU A 108 -1.58 9.48 12.00
N LYS A 109 -1.41 8.28 12.56
CA LYS A 109 -1.12 8.08 13.98
C LYS A 109 0.15 8.82 14.44
N MET A 110 1.18 8.89 13.58
CA MET A 110 2.42 9.61 13.89
C MET A 110 2.21 11.12 14.02
N VAL A 111 1.22 11.66 13.30
CA VAL A 111 0.89 13.09 13.35
C VAL A 111 0.17 13.42 14.66
N GLY A 112 -0.71 12.52 15.11
CA GLY A 112 -1.45 12.65 16.36
C GLY A 112 -0.64 12.32 17.63
N ASP A 113 0.38 11.48 17.51
CA ASP A 113 1.17 11.00 18.64
C ASP A 113 2.17 12.05 19.15
N PRO A 114 2.10 12.50 20.43
CA PRO A 114 3.03 13.46 21.01
C PRO A 114 4.46 12.92 21.11
N GLU A 115 4.67 11.60 21.20
CA GLU A 115 5.99 10.97 21.31
C GLU A 115 6.75 10.92 19.99
N THR A 116 6.04 11.04 18.86
CA THR A 116 6.68 11.09 17.54
C THR A 116 7.64 12.30 17.43
N PRO A 117 8.93 12.08 17.10
CA PRO A 117 9.91 13.16 16.93
C PRO A 117 9.45 14.23 15.91
N PRO A 118 9.70 15.54 16.16
CA PRO A 118 9.19 16.62 15.31
C PRO A 118 9.57 16.50 13.82
N LYS A 119 10.79 16.01 13.50
CA LYS A 119 11.25 15.80 12.12
C LYS A 119 10.42 14.72 11.43
N LEU A 120 10.28 13.54 12.06
CA LEU A 120 9.47 12.44 11.54
C LEU A 120 7.99 12.82 11.43
N ARG A 121 7.44 13.55 12.41
CA ARG A 121 6.07 14.09 12.35
C ARG A 121 5.87 15.00 11.14
N GLY A 122 6.83 15.89 10.89
CA GLY A 122 6.84 16.79 9.74
C GLY A 122 6.90 16.03 8.42
N GLN A 123 7.77 15.02 8.32
CA GLN A 123 7.91 14.17 7.14
C GLN A 123 6.64 13.37 6.85
N ALA A 124 6.04 12.75 7.87
CA ALA A 124 4.79 12.00 7.74
C ALA A 124 3.67 12.90 7.22
N LYS A 125 3.49 14.09 7.81
CA LYS A 125 2.50 15.08 7.35
C LYS A 125 2.70 15.45 5.88
N THR A 126 3.93 15.78 5.49
CA THR A 126 4.23 16.19 4.11
C THR A 126 4.01 15.04 3.13
N LEU A 127 4.45 13.83 3.48
CA LEU A 127 4.29 12.64 2.65
C LEU A 127 2.81 12.31 2.43
N ILE A 128 2.03 12.18 3.51
CA ILE A 128 0.60 11.87 3.43
C ILE A 128 -0.11 12.91 2.57
N ASN A 129 0.12 14.21 2.83
CA ASN A 129 -0.55 15.28 2.10
C ASN A 129 -0.22 15.27 0.60
N ASN A 130 1.07 15.24 0.25
CA ASN A 130 1.49 15.39 -1.14
C ASN A 130 1.16 14.17 -1.99
N VAL A 131 1.33 12.96 -1.44
CA VAL A 131 1.04 11.72 -2.16
C VAL A 131 -0.47 11.56 -2.38
N ASN A 132 -1.29 11.85 -1.36
CA ASN A 132 -2.75 11.84 -1.53
C ASN A 132 -3.21 12.93 -2.50
N LYS A 133 -2.65 14.15 -2.43
CA LYS A 133 -2.97 15.20 -3.40
C LYS A 133 -2.56 14.84 -4.82
N GLY A 134 -1.39 14.22 -4.99
CA GLY A 134 -0.95 13.67 -6.26
C GLY A 134 -1.94 12.63 -6.79
N ALA A 135 -2.30 11.63 -5.98
CA ALA A 135 -3.26 10.60 -6.36
C ALA A 135 -4.66 11.16 -6.70
N GLU A 136 -5.12 12.18 -5.99
CA GLU A 136 -6.37 12.89 -6.33
C GLU A 136 -6.27 13.53 -7.72
N GLN A 137 -5.16 14.20 -8.03
CA GLN A 137 -4.98 14.95 -9.28
C GLN A 137 -4.69 14.05 -10.49
N ASN A 138 -3.86 13.02 -10.34
CA ASN A 138 -3.52 12.10 -11.42
C ASN A 138 -4.45 10.90 -11.51
N GLN A 139 -5.33 10.70 -10.52
CA GLN A 139 -6.27 9.57 -10.41
C GLN A 139 -5.59 8.20 -10.59
N GLY A 140 -4.31 8.07 -10.24
CA GLY A 140 -3.52 6.84 -10.41
C GLY A 140 -3.02 6.58 -11.83
N SER A 141 -3.27 7.50 -12.76
CA SER A 141 -2.92 7.38 -14.17
C SER A 141 -1.49 7.80 -14.50
N GLY A 142 -0.98 7.30 -15.62
CA GLY A 142 0.31 7.74 -16.17
C GLY A 142 1.53 7.41 -15.31
N GLU A 143 2.61 8.16 -15.56
CA GLU A 143 3.87 8.01 -14.84
C GLU A 143 3.77 8.56 -13.42
N GLU A 144 3.06 9.68 -13.26
CA GLU A 144 2.82 10.35 -11.99
C GLU A 144 2.03 9.47 -11.03
N GLY A 145 1.03 8.73 -11.52
CA GLY A 145 0.29 7.75 -10.72
C GLY A 145 1.16 6.58 -10.23
N LEU A 146 2.08 6.09 -11.07
CA LEU A 146 3.05 5.07 -10.67
C LEU A 146 4.07 5.60 -9.65
N ALA A 147 4.59 6.82 -9.87
CA ALA A 147 5.49 7.47 -8.92
C ALA A 147 4.78 7.71 -7.58
N THR A 148 3.52 8.15 -7.60
CA THR A 148 2.68 8.32 -6.40
C THR A 148 2.55 7.01 -5.62
N LEU A 149 2.30 5.90 -6.32
CA LEU A 149 2.24 4.58 -5.72
C LEU A 149 3.56 4.16 -5.06
N TRP A 150 4.70 4.35 -5.74
CA TRP A 150 6.02 4.03 -5.19
C TRP A 150 6.45 4.98 -4.07
N THR A 151 6.06 6.24 -4.09
CA THR A 151 6.35 7.16 -3.00
C THR A 151 5.50 6.84 -1.77
N SER A 152 4.26 6.36 -1.96
CA SER A 152 3.39 5.94 -0.85
C SER A 152 3.96 4.77 -0.02
N SER A 153 4.79 3.90 -0.60
CA SER A 153 5.41 2.78 0.16
C SER A 153 6.40 3.25 1.22
N GLY A 154 6.87 4.50 1.16
CA GLY A 154 7.76 5.08 2.18
C GLY A 154 7.05 5.39 3.50
N ALA A 155 5.72 5.42 3.53
CA ALA A 155 4.96 5.73 4.75
C ALA A 155 5.08 4.64 5.82
N GLU A 156 5.18 3.37 5.41
CA GLU A 156 5.33 2.23 6.32
C GLU A 156 6.68 2.24 7.07
N PRO A 157 7.84 2.26 6.39
CA PRO A 157 9.13 2.29 7.07
C PRO A 157 9.31 3.57 7.90
N LEU A 158 8.79 4.70 7.43
CA LEU A 158 8.79 5.95 8.20
C LEU A 158 8.10 5.79 9.57
N ALA A 159 7.01 5.02 9.61
CA ALA A 159 6.18 4.80 10.79
C ALA A 159 6.64 3.62 11.67
N ASP A 160 7.68 2.89 11.27
CA ASP A 160 8.06 1.66 11.94
C ASP A 160 9.12 1.87 13.03
N PRO A 161 8.79 1.69 14.32
CA PRO A 161 9.77 1.87 15.39
C PRO A 161 10.93 0.87 15.34
N ASP A 162 10.75 -0.29 14.70
CA ASP A 162 11.77 -1.33 14.57
C ASP A 162 12.92 -0.92 13.62
N ILE A 163 12.70 0.10 12.77
CA ILE A 163 13.74 0.64 11.90
C ILE A 163 14.55 1.72 12.64
N PRO A 164 15.89 1.71 12.55
CA PRO A 164 16.74 2.76 13.12
C PRO A 164 16.27 4.16 12.72
N LYS A 165 16.24 5.09 13.68
CA LYS A 165 15.73 6.45 13.48
C LYS A 165 16.37 7.16 12.28
N GLY A 166 17.69 7.00 12.07
CA GLY A 166 18.39 7.61 10.93
C GLY A 166 17.78 7.18 9.60
N LEU A 167 17.66 5.86 9.39
CA LEU A 167 17.07 5.30 8.16
C LEU A 167 15.61 5.70 7.95
N ARG A 168 14.82 5.81 9.04
CA ARG A 168 13.46 6.36 8.94
C ARG A 168 13.44 7.80 8.45
N GLU A 169 14.34 8.62 8.98
CA GLU A 169 14.46 10.02 8.57
C GLU A 169 14.90 10.13 7.10
N ASP A 170 15.81 9.28 6.64
CA ASP A 170 16.31 9.26 5.26
C ASP A 170 15.18 8.85 4.27
N VAL A 171 14.42 7.80 4.60
CA VAL A 171 13.23 7.42 3.82
C VAL A 171 12.21 8.56 3.80
N GLY A 172 11.97 9.20 4.95
CA GLY A 172 11.08 10.35 5.04
C GLY A 172 11.56 11.52 4.18
N GLU A 173 12.86 11.79 4.14
CA GLU A 173 13.45 12.89 3.38
C GLU A 173 13.30 12.67 1.87
N GLU A 174 13.77 11.53 1.36
CA GLU A 174 13.69 11.23 -0.07
C GLU A 174 12.23 11.07 -0.53
N SER A 175 11.37 10.42 0.26
CA SER A 175 9.95 10.28 -0.10
C SER A 175 9.24 11.64 -0.10
N THR A 176 9.54 12.53 0.86
CA THR A 176 8.95 13.88 0.84
C THR A 176 9.47 14.72 -0.31
N ARG A 177 10.75 14.58 -0.70
CA ARG A 177 11.33 15.24 -1.87
C ARG A 177 10.59 14.82 -3.14
N VAL A 178 10.49 13.52 -3.41
CA VAL A 178 9.79 13.00 -4.60
C VAL A 178 8.31 13.40 -4.59
N SER A 179 7.64 13.34 -3.43
CA SER A 179 6.22 13.71 -3.32
C SER A 179 5.92 15.17 -3.73
N LYS A 180 6.86 16.10 -3.49
CA LYS A 180 6.70 17.50 -3.90
C LYS A 180 6.69 17.64 -5.42
N HIS A 181 7.59 16.92 -6.10
CA HIS A 181 7.68 16.92 -7.55
C HIS A 181 6.49 16.20 -8.20
N ILE A 182 5.98 15.11 -7.60
CA ILE A 182 4.73 14.47 -8.02
C ILE A 182 3.57 15.46 -8.00
N ARG A 183 3.43 16.20 -6.89
CA ARG A 183 2.38 17.20 -6.72
C ARG A 183 2.51 18.30 -7.78
N GLN A 184 3.70 18.86 -7.98
CA GLN A 184 3.92 19.90 -8.97
C GLN A 184 3.68 19.42 -10.41
N ALA A 185 4.12 18.20 -10.76
CA ALA A 185 3.89 17.59 -12.07
C ALA A 185 2.40 17.36 -12.37
N SER A 186 1.61 17.08 -11.33
CA SER A 186 0.17 16.82 -11.42
C SER A 186 -0.69 18.09 -11.23
N ASP A 187 -0.08 19.25 -10.95
CA ASP A 187 -0.81 20.47 -10.62
C ASP A 187 -1.30 21.18 -11.90
N PRO A 188 -2.62 21.30 -12.12
CA PRO A 188 -3.16 22.00 -13.29
C PRO A 188 -2.85 23.51 -13.30
N GLU A 189 -2.51 24.10 -12.16
CA GLU A 189 -2.17 25.52 -12.05
C GLU A 189 -0.69 25.80 -12.40
N SER A 190 0.16 24.78 -12.41
CA SER A 190 1.56 24.90 -12.80
C SER A 190 1.72 25.05 -14.32
N SER A 191 2.70 25.84 -14.75
CA SER A 191 3.02 25.99 -16.16
C SER A 191 3.50 24.66 -16.78
N PRO A 192 3.39 24.46 -18.12
CA PRO A 192 3.91 23.27 -18.77
C PRO A 192 5.39 23.01 -18.48
N GLN A 193 6.22 24.06 -18.50
CA GLN A 193 7.64 23.96 -18.21
C GLN A 193 7.91 23.50 -16.78
N GLU A 194 7.24 24.09 -15.78
CA GLU A 194 7.38 23.68 -14.38
C GLU A 194 6.97 22.23 -14.16
N ARG A 195 5.92 21.76 -14.86
CA ARG A 195 5.50 20.36 -14.79
C ARG A 195 6.53 19.42 -15.41
N ASP A 196 7.14 19.80 -16.52
CA ASP A 196 8.17 18.99 -17.18
C ASP A 196 9.46 18.92 -16.36
N GLU A 197 9.89 20.03 -15.78
CA GLU A 197 11.02 20.07 -14.82
C GLU A 197 10.71 19.21 -13.59
N ALA A 198 9.50 19.30 -13.03
CA ALA A 198 9.09 18.45 -11.92
C ALA A 198 9.07 16.96 -12.28
N ARG A 199 8.64 16.58 -13.50
CA ARG A 199 8.72 15.18 -13.97
C ARG A 199 10.16 14.69 -14.04
N GLN A 200 11.09 15.53 -14.50
CA GLN A 200 12.50 15.17 -14.55
C GLN A 200 13.05 14.94 -13.13
N GLU A 201 12.84 15.89 -12.21
CA GLU A 201 13.28 15.76 -10.82
C GLU A 201 12.61 14.58 -10.10
N MET A 202 11.35 14.28 -10.42
CA MET A 202 10.64 13.11 -9.92
C MET A 202 11.33 11.82 -10.36
N ARG A 203 11.68 11.68 -11.65
CA ARG A 203 12.39 10.51 -12.19
C ARG A 203 13.75 10.33 -11.51
N GLU A 204 14.53 11.40 -11.41
CA GLU A 204 15.86 11.38 -10.81
C GLU A 204 15.81 11.09 -9.30
N GLY A 205 14.82 11.63 -8.59
CA GLY A 205 14.62 11.39 -7.17
C GLY A 205 14.09 9.99 -6.83
N THR A 206 13.35 9.36 -7.74
CA THR A 206 12.75 8.04 -7.51
C THR A 206 13.80 6.96 -7.24
N ALA A 207 14.97 7.03 -7.88
CA ALA A 207 16.06 6.08 -7.63
C ALA A 207 16.58 6.16 -6.19
N ARG A 208 16.94 7.36 -5.72
CA ARG A 208 17.41 7.58 -4.34
C ARG A 208 16.36 7.18 -3.30
N MET A 209 15.09 7.47 -3.57
CA MET A 209 13.99 7.05 -2.72
C MET A 209 13.87 5.52 -2.65
N ARG A 210 14.05 4.81 -3.76
CA ARG A 210 14.06 3.34 -3.79
C ARG A 210 15.21 2.80 -2.94
N ASP A 211 16.42 3.32 -3.13
CA ASP A 211 17.60 2.91 -2.37
C ASP A 211 17.38 3.10 -0.86
N ALA A 212 16.87 4.26 -0.43
CA ALA A 212 16.57 4.52 0.97
C ALA A 212 15.51 3.56 1.54
N GLN A 213 14.46 3.26 0.77
CA GLN A 213 13.43 2.29 1.18
C GLN A 213 14.00 0.88 1.29
N GLU A 214 14.89 0.48 0.38
CA GLU A 214 15.57 -0.82 0.40
C GLU A 214 16.52 -0.95 1.59
N GLU A 215 17.31 0.07 1.90
CA GLU A 215 18.21 0.11 3.06
C GLU A 215 17.41 0.01 4.37
N ALA A 216 16.34 0.78 4.49
CA ALA A 216 15.44 0.71 5.65
C ALA A 216 14.77 -0.66 5.79
N ALA A 217 14.40 -1.30 4.67
CA ALA A 217 13.85 -2.65 4.67
C ALA A 217 14.89 -3.72 5.05
N ALA A 218 16.16 -3.54 4.66
CA ALA A 218 17.26 -4.43 5.00
C ALA A 218 17.66 -4.35 6.48
N ALA A 219 17.48 -3.18 7.12
CA ALA A 219 17.76 -2.97 8.54
C ALA A 219 16.74 -3.64 9.49
N ARG A 220 15.65 -4.21 8.97
CA ARG A 220 14.66 -4.92 9.78
C ARG A 220 15.10 -6.35 10.04
N ASP A 221 14.76 -6.83 11.21
CA ASP A 221 14.85 -8.26 11.49
C ASP A 221 13.98 -9.05 10.52
N ARG A 222 14.50 -10.20 10.09
CA ARG A 222 13.72 -11.12 9.26
C ARG A 222 12.51 -11.60 10.06
N PRO A 223 11.33 -11.71 9.42
CA PRO A 223 10.16 -12.19 10.11
C PRO A 223 10.40 -13.63 10.60
N ASP A 224 10.17 -13.85 11.90
CA ASP A 224 10.10 -15.19 12.49
C ASP A 224 8.75 -15.82 12.13
N ALA A 225 8.65 -16.30 10.90
CA ALA A 225 7.45 -16.89 10.32
C ALA A 225 7.81 -18.20 9.61
N SER A 226 6.94 -19.19 9.70
CA SER A 226 7.07 -20.43 8.94
C SER A 226 6.98 -20.19 7.43
N LEU A 227 7.39 -21.18 6.63
CA LEU A 227 7.33 -21.09 5.17
C LEU A 227 5.91 -20.74 4.70
N GLY A 228 4.89 -21.49 5.15
CA GLY A 228 3.51 -21.22 4.78
C GLY A 228 3.11 -19.79 5.13
N LYS A 229 3.37 -19.36 6.37
CA LYS A 229 2.98 -18.02 6.81
C LYS A 229 3.67 -16.90 6.04
N ALA A 230 4.98 -17.03 5.79
CA ALA A 230 5.72 -16.04 5.03
C ALA A 230 5.23 -15.96 3.58
N ALA A 231 4.98 -17.11 2.96
CA ALA A 231 4.50 -17.19 1.59
C ALA A 231 3.06 -16.66 1.46
N GLU A 232 2.20 -16.87 2.46
CA GLU A 232 0.85 -16.31 2.53
C GLU A 232 0.90 -14.77 2.55
N VAL A 233 1.71 -14.19 3.43
CA VAL A 233 1.85 -12.72 3.55
C VAL A 233 2.43 -12.13 2.27
N CYS A 234 3.47 -12.76 1.71
CA CYS A 234 4.08 -12.34 0.45
C CYS A 234 3.06 -12.35 -0.70
N THR A 235 2.36 -13.47 -0.90
CA THR A 235 1.38 -13.64 -1.98
C THR A 235 0.23 -12.64 -1.85
N ASN A 236 -0.34 -12.49 -0.65
CA ASN A 236 -1.41 -11.52 -0.41
C ASN A 236 -0.99 -10.09 -0.76
N ALA A 237 0.25 -9.70 -0.43
CA ALA A 237 0.75 -8.37 -0.75
C ALA A 237 0.97 -8.18 -2.25
N ILE A 238 1.52 -9.19 -2.95
CA ILE A 238 1.71 -9.12 -4.40
C ILE A 238 0.37 -8.99 -5.12
N PHE A 239 -0.64 -9.77 -4.72
CA PHE A 239 -1.97 -9.71 -5.29
C PHE A 239 -2.66 -8.36 -5.01
N ALA A 240 -2.42 -7.77 -3.85
CA ALA A 240 -2.94 -6.44 -3.53
C ALA A 240 -2.27 -5.34 -4.36
N ALA A 241 -0.97 -5.48 -4.68
CA ALA A 241 -0.17 -4.39 -5.25
C ALA A 241 0.03 -4.45 -6.77
N VAL A 242 0.02 -5.63 -7.37
CA VAL A 242 0.36 -5.81 -8.79
C VAL A 242 -0.88 -5.77 -9.67
N GLN A 243 -0.76 -5.26 -10.89
CA GLN A 243 -1.86 -5.23 -11.86
C GLN A 243 -2.33 -6.64 -12.23
N GLU A 244 -3.65 -6.80 -12.36
CA GLU A 244 -4.33 -8.05 -12.71
C GLU A 244 -3.71 -8.70 -13.95
N ARG A 245 -3.62 -7.95 -15.05
CA ARG A 245 -3.01 -8.42 -16.30
C ARG A 245 -1.59 -8.99 -16.15
N LYS A 246 -0.80 -8.44 -15.21
CA LYS A 246 0.58 -8.89 -14.96
C LYS A 246 0.57 -10.17 -14.14
N LEU A 247 -0.34 -10.28 -13.17
CA LEU A 247 -0.58 -11.51 -12.41
C LEU A 247 -1.11 -12.62 -13.33
N SER A 248 -2.16 -12.39 -14.12
CA SER A 248 -2.70 -13.39 -15.05
C SER A 248 -1.66 -13.88 -16.05
N LYS A 249 -0.82 -12.98 -16.58
CA LYS A 249 0.26 -13.36 -17.48
C LYS A 249 1.35 -14.18 -16.79
N GLY A 250 1.81 -13.73 -15.61
CA GLY A 250 2.90 -14.36 -14.88
C GLY A 250 2.50 -15.65 -14.16
N LEU A 251 1.21 -15.83 -13.87
CA LEU A 251 0.69 -16.99 -13.17
C LEU A 251 -0.04 -17.98 -14.09
N LYS A 252 -0.06 -17.74 -15.41
CA LYS A 252 -0.82 -18.51 -16.39
C LYS A 252 -0.68 -20.04 -16.25
N ASP A 253 0.51 -20.50 -15.87
CA ASP A 253 0.80 -21.94 -15.78
C ASP A 253 0.51 -22.54 -14.40
N VAL A 254 0.28 -21.71 -13.38
CA VAL A 254 0.04 -22.13 -11.98
C VAL A 254 -1.39 -21.91 -11.53
N THR A 255 -2.21 -21.24 -12.32
CA THR A 255 -3.59 -20.89 -11.95
C THR A 255 -4.62 -21.81 -12.60
N PRO A 256 -5.64 -22.25 -11.85
CA PRO A 256 -6.78 -22.95 -12.41
C PRO A 256 -7.46 -22.19 -13.56
N GLN A 257 -8.00 -22.91 -14.54
CA GLN A 257 -8.73 -22.31 -15.67
C GLN A 257 -9.94 -21.45 -15.22
N SER A 258 -10.50 -21.70 -14.03
CA SER A 258 -11.59 -20.90 -13.47
C SER A 258 -11.19 -19.44 -13.17
N TRP A 259 -9.89 -19.14 -13.04
CA TRP A 259 -9.38 -17.78 -12.81
C TRP A 259 -9.52 -16.91 -14.06
N ASP A 260 -9.58 -17.51 -15.25
CA ASP A 260 -9.74 -16.76 -16.51
C ASP A 260 -11.10 -16.05 -16.60
N SER A 261 -12.13 -16.62 -15.96
CA SER A 261 -13.49 -16.05 -15.92
C SER A 261 -13.73 -15.15 -14.70
N ALA A 262 -13.08 -15.41 -13.57
CA ALA A 262 -13.31 -14.71 -12.31
C ALA A 262 -12.32 -13.57 -12.04
N GLY A 263 -11.12 -13.60 -12.65
CA GLY A 263 -9.99 -12.78 -12.22
C GLY A 263 -9.19 -13.47 -11.11
N VAL A 264 -7.87 -13.48 -11.28
CA VAL A 264 -6.85 -14.01 -10.39
C VAL A 264 -6.98 -13.43 -8.99
N LYS A 265 -7.15 -12.11 -8.90
CA LYS A 265 -7.30 -11.38 -7.63
C LYS A 265 -8.59 -11.70 -6.90
N ASP A 266 -9.69 -11.74 -7.62
CA ASP A 266 -11.02 -11.93 -7.02
C ASP A 266 -11.13 -13.38 -6.51
N PHE A 267 -10.62 -14.33 -7.28
CA PHE A 267 -10.51 -15.72 -6.85
C PHE A 267 -9.64 -15.89 -5.59
N TRP A 268 -8.46 -15.27 -5.53
CA TRP A 268 -7.54 -15.39 -4.38
C TRP A 268 -8.16 -14.93 -3.05
N LYS A 269 -9.07 -13.95 -3.10
CA LYS A 269 -9.75 -13.40 -1.93
C LYS A 269 -11.13 -14.00 -1.66
N ALA A 270 -11.75 -14.69 -2.62
CA ALA A 270 -12.98 -15.45 -2.39
C ALA A 270 -12.71 -16.57 -1.37
N SER A 271 -13.10 -16.35 -0.10
CA SER A 271 -13.10 -17.38 0.94
C SER A 271 -14.38 -18.23 0.93
N ASP A 272 -15.38 -17.84 0.14
CA ASP A 272 -16.78 -18.20 0.40
C ASP A 272 -17.32 -19.30 -0.52
N GLU A 273 -16.60 -19.66 -1.57
CA GLU A 273 -16.94 -20.82 -2.40
C GLU A 273 -16.04 -21.96 -1.95
N GLY A 274 -16.56 -22.87 -1.13
CA GLY A 274 -15.89 -24.08 -0.66
C GLY A 274 -15.46 -24.99 -1.82
N ASN A 275 -14.37 -24.59 -2.47
CA ASN A 275 -13.86 -25.14 -3.70
C ASN A 275 -12.44 -25.63 -3.41
N ASP A 276 -12.17 -26.91 -3.71
CA ASP A 276 -10.87 -27.58 -3.51
C ASP A 276 -9.71 -26.83 -4.22
N LEU A 277 -10.02 -25.91 -5.13
CA LEU A 277 -9.09 -25.01 -5.82
C LEU A 277 -8.49 -23.90 -4.92
N LEU A 278 -9.01 -23.68 -3.70
CA LEU A 278 -8.39 -22.83 -2.67
C LEU A 278 -7.27 -23.56 -1.89
N ASP A 279 -6.96 -24.81 -2.26
CA ASP A 279 -5.92 -25.62 -1.65
C ASP A 279 -4.56 -24.92 -1.61
N VAL A 280 -4.20 -24.07 -2.56
CA VAL A 280 -2.93 -23.32 -2.49
C VAL A 280 -2.91 -22.35 -1.30
N ARG A 281 -4.02 -21.66 -1.00
CA ARG A 281 -4.12 -20.77 0.16
C ARG A 281 -4.23 -21.56 1.46
N ALA A 282 -4.97 -22.68 1.47
CA ALA A 282 -5.05 -23.58 2.62
C ALA A 282 -3.70 -24.27 2.92
N GLN A 283 -2.94 -24.64 1.89
CA GLN A 283 -1.58 -25.19 1.98
C GLN A 283 -0.56 -24.12 2.40
N LEU A 284 -0.70 -22.87 1.96
CA LEU A 284 0.05 -21.74 2.50
C LEU A 284 -0.27 -21.49 3.97
N GLN A 285 -1.47 -21.82 4.43
CA GLN A 285 -1.87 -21.68 5.84
C GLN A 285 -1.51 -22.90 6.70
N ASN A 286 -1.14 -24.03 6.10
CA ASN A 286 -0.91 -25.29 6.81
C ASN A 286 0.42 -25.96 6.39
N ASP A 287 1.42 -25.86 7.28
CA ASP A 287 2.75 -26.48 7.11
C ASP A 287 2.73 -28.03 7.22
N GLU A 288 1.58 -28.66 7.50
CA GLU A 288 1.45 -30.12 7.70
C GLU A 288 1.26 -30.91 6.40
N HIS A 289 1.03 -30.26 5.25
CA HIS A 289 0.82 -30.94 3.98
C HIS A 289 2.15 -31.28 3.29
N THR A 290 2.37 -32.57 3.02
CA THR A 290 3.61 -33.10 2.41
C THR A 290 3.96 -32.53 1.03
N HIS A 291 2.98 -31.96 0.32
CA HIS A 291 3.16 -31.36 -1.01
C HIS A 291 3.19 -29.82 -0.99
N ALA A 292 2.83 -29.18 0.14
CA ALA A 292 2.77 -27.73 0.26
C ALA A 292 4.08 -27.02 -0.15
N PRO A 293 5.28 -27.51 0.20
CA PRO A 293 6.52 -26.88 -0.25
C PRO A 293 6.66 -26.80 -1.78
N PHE A 294 6.16 -27.79 -2.54
CA PHE A 294 6.28 -27.83 -4.00
C PHE A 294 5.30 -26.90 -4.71
N GLU A 295 4.07 -26.79 -4.23
CA GLU A 295 3.08 -25.86 -4.78
C GLU A 295 3.41 -24.41 -4.41
N VAL A 296 3.87 -24.18 -3.17
CA VAL A 296 4.39 -22.88 -2.72
C VAL A 296 5.60 -22.48 -3.54
N ALA A 297 6.56 -23.38 -3.78
CA ALA A 297 7.71 -23.11 -4.62
C ALA A 297 7.31 -22.64 -6.03
N ARG A 298 6.39 -23.38 -6.67
CA ARG A 298 5.94 -23.05 -8.03
C ARG A 298 5.26 -21.69 -8.08
N LEU A 299 4.36 -21.40 -7.15
CA LEU A 299 3.68 -20.10 -7.07
C LEU A 299 4.69 -18.97 -6.84
N ILE A 300 5.54 -19.10 -5.82
CA ILE A 300 6.47 -18.06 -5.39
C ILE A 300 7.52 -17.75 -6.48
N THR A 301 8.04 -18.77 -7.18
CA THR A 301 8.98 -18.52 -8.29
C THR A 301 8.33 -17.73 -9.43
N ASN A 302 7.06 -18.03 -9.78
CA ASN A 302 6.35 -17.24 -10.79
C ASN A 302 6.04 -15.82 -10.31
N LEU A 303 5.73 -15.64 -9.01
CA LEU A 303 5.53 -14.33 -8.41
C LEU A 303 6.83 -13.50 -8.38
N ALA A 304 7.99 -14.13 -8.21
CA ALA A 304 9.29 -13.47 -8.27
C ALA A 304 9.63 -12.95 -9.68
N GLU A 305 9.16 -13.63 -10.74
CA GLU A 305 9.26 -13.10 -12.11
C GLU A 305 8.32 -11.90 -12.33
N VAL A 306 7.17 -11.90 -11.66
CA VAL A 306 6.20 -10.79 -11.70
C VAL A 306 6.71 -9.57 -10.94
N VAL A 307 7.38 -9.75 -9.81
CA VAL A 307 7.94 -8.66 -9.00
C VAL A 307 9.43 -8.91 -8.79
N PRO A 308 10.33 -8.40 -9.66
CA PRO A 308 11.76 -8.60 -9.48
C PRO A 308 12.28 -7.88 -8.23
N GLN A 309 13.44 -8.29 -7.71
CA GLN A 309 14.06 -7.79 -6.48
C GLN A 309 14.07 -6.25 -6.41
N LYS A 310 14.52 -5.60 -7.50
CA LYS A 310 14.64 -4.12 -7.62
C LYS A 310 13.32 -3.35 -7.47
N ASP A 311 12.19 -4.04 -7.57
CA ASP A 311 10.86 -3.46 -7.44
C ASP A 311 10.15 -3.98 -6.19
N LEU A 312 10.69 -4.98 -5.48
CA LEU A 312 10.02 -5.70 -4.40
C LEU A 312 9.61 -4.77 -3.26
N THR A 313 10.55 -3.95 -2.76
CA THR A 313 10.32 -3.07 -1.61
C THR A 313 9.29 -1.99 -1.94
N VAL A 314 9.41 -1.34 -3.10
CA VAL A 314 8.50 -0.25 -3.49
C VAL A 314 7.14 -0.76 -3.96
N THR A 315 7.08 -2.00 -4.44
CA THR A 315 5.83 -2.66 -4.85
C THR A 315 5.06 -3.18 -3.66
N LEU A 316 5.70 -3.72 -2.61
CA LEU A 316 4.98 -4.37 -1.51
C LEU A 316 4.91 -3.52 -0.24
N ALA A 317 5.81 -2.54 -0.11
CA ALA A 317 6.08 -1.77 1.11
C ALA A 317 6.48 -2.67 2.30
N GLY A 318 7.58 -2.33 2.98
CA GLY A 318 7.75 -2.77 4.36
C GLY A 318 7.81 -4.27 4.64
N LYS A 319 7.08 -4.71 5.69
CA LYS A 319 7.07 -6.08 6.24
C LYS A 319 6.75 -7.14 5.17
N PRO A 320 5.73 -6.97 4.30
CA PRO A 320 5.48 -7.90 3.22
C PRO A 320 6.68 -8.24 2.31
N ALA A 321 7.53 -7.27 1.97
CA ALA A 321 8.73 -7.53 1.18
C ALA A 321 9.71 -8.44 1.93
N ALA A 322 9.85 -8.26 3.25
CA ALA A 322 10.66 -9.13 4.10
C ALA A 322 10.11 -10.57 4.17
N HIS A 323 8.79 -10.74 4.16
CA HIS A 323 8.17 -12.08 4.08
C HIS A 323 8.43 -12.76 2.72
N CYS A 324 8.46 -12.01 1.61
CA CYS A 324 8.88 -12.55 0.32
C CYS A 324 10.33 -13.03 0.33
N LYS A 325 11.25 -12.22 0.88
CA LYS A 325 12.66 -12.61 1.06
C LYS A 325 12.80 -13.84 1.96
N GLN A 326 12.08 -13.89 3.09
CA GLN A 326 12.10 -15.04 4.00
C GLN A 326 11.59 -16.32 3.32
N THR A 327 10.53 -16.21 2.51
CA THR A 327 10.02 -17.32 1.71
C THR A 327 11.09 -17.82 0.75
N ALA A 328 11.77 -16.90 0.06
CA ALA A 328 12.85 -17.26 -0.85
C ALA A 328 13.99 -17.99 -0.11
N VAL A 329 14.38 -17.57 1.10
CA VAL A 329 15.40 -18.25 1.92
C VAL A 329 15.01 -19.70 2.23
N TYR A 330 13.73 -19.95 2.55
CA TYR A 330 13.26 -21.32 2.80
C TYR A 330 13.33 -22.18 1.55
N LEU A 331 12.94 -21.64 0.40
CA LEU A 331 12.98 -22.36 -0.88
C LEU A 331 14.43 -22.64 -1.31
N ASP A 332 15.34 -21.68 -1.11
CA ASP A 332 16.76 -21.83 -1.45
C ASP A 332 17.42 -22.96 -0.64
N ARG A 333 17.09 -23.09 0.65
CA ARG A 333 17.52 -24.22 1.49
C ARG A 333 17.04 -25.59 0.98
N GLN A 334 16.00 -25.61 0.15
CA GLN A 334 15.47 -26.80 -0.51
C GLN A 334 15.98 -26.95 -1.95
N GLY A 335 16.92 -26.10 -2.39
CA GLY A 335 17.49 -26.12 -3.74
C GLY A 335 16.60 -25.45 -4.81
N ILE A 336 15.64 -24.63 -4.40
CA ILE A 336 14.72 -23.94 -5.30
C ILE A 336 14.95 -22.43 -5.25
N THR A 337 15.27 -21.85 -6.41
CA THR A 337 15.51 -20.40 -6.53
C THR A 337 14.20 -19.66 -6.83
N ALA A 338 13.86 -18.67 -6.00
CA ALA A 338 12.73 -17.76 -6.22
C ALA A 338 13.21 -16.46 -6.90
N GLY A 339 13.44 -16.52 -8.21
CA GLY A 339 13.89 -15.37 -9.01
C GLY A 339 15.20 -14.76 -8.49
N ASP A 340 15.27 -13.43 -8.45
CA ASP A 340 16.42 -12.65 -7.97
C ASP A 340 16.23 -12.15 -6.52
N TRP A 341 15.23 -12.61 -5.77
CA TRP A 341 14.95 -12.06 -4.43
C TRP A 341 16.07 -12.27 -3.39
N LEU A 342 16.99 -13.20 -3.64
CA LEU A 342 18.14 -13.48 -2.79
C LEU A 342 19.48 -13.03 -3.37
N THR A 343 19.52 -12.35 -4.53
CA THR A 343 20.81 -12.09 -5.18
C THR A 343 21.80 -11.36 -4.26
N THR A 344 23.00 -11.92 -4.25
CA THR A 344 24.14 -11.75 -3.34
C THR A 344 24.65 -10.31 -3.25
N GLN A 345 24.11 -9.53 -2.31
CA GLN A 345 24.88 -8.47 -1.63
C GLN A 345 24.83 -8.56 -0.10
N ASP A 346 24.16 -9.57 0.47
CA ASP A 346 24.05 -9.79 1.91
C ASP A 346 24.82 -11.04 2.38
N TRP A 347 26.15 -11.00 2.27
CA TRP A 347 27.06 -11.92 3.00
C TRP A 347 28.24 -11.16 3.60
#